data_AF-W4LBN2-F1
#
_entry.id   AF-W4LBN2-F1
#
_cell.length_a   1.000
_cell.length_b   1.000
_cell.length_c   1.000
_cell.angle_alpha   90.00
_cell.angle_beta   90.00
_cell.angle_gamma   90.00
#
_symmetry.space_group_name_H-M   'P 1'
#
loop_
_entity.id
_entity.type
_entity.pdbx_description
1 polymer ?
#
loop_
_entity_poly.entity_id
_entity_poly.type
_entity_poly.pdbx_seq_one_letter_code
_entity_poly.pdbx_strand_id
1 'polypeptide(L)'
;MKVTDGFAGNAEKRRLAANRLVELLVAIPLFTSQHHTVFHADPHAGNLYLDENTGEMIIFDWALTETLSFEQRRQLFLLMLAVLLRDEQNIYNAIAGLSKDDLTTDHGKAQIVRRHVAEFIRQLSPFMLAGLSEFSSLLNDLLFAGIQLATPILMFRKALFTLEGVLGDIEPDLQMELVVAQFILKQRMMSIFGNDDPNSKAVDFALPLSLLDFITLNLSLQTFILRVGMQTVRCGQIS
;
A
#
# COMPACT_ATOMS: atom_id res chain seq x y z
N MET A 1 -10.75 -18.38 17.43
CA MET A 1 -11.80 -17.38 17.73
C MET A 1 -11.73 -16.24 16.71
N LYS A 2 -12.71 -15.33 16.65
CA LYS A 2 -12.60 -14.16 15.78
C LYS A 2 -11.37 -13.34 16.17
N VAL A 3 -10.67 -12.78 15.19
CA VAL A 3 -9.44 -12.03 15.45
C VAL A 3 -9.68 -10.78 16.30
N THR A 4 -10.84 -10.14 16.18
CA THR A 4 -11.23 -8.94 16.94
C THR A 4 -11.44 -9.22 18.43
N ASP A 5 -11.80 -10.44 18.78
CA ASP A 5 -12.04 -10.86 20.17
C ASP A 5 -10.78 -11.48 20.81
N GLY A 6 -9.74 -11.71 20.00
CA GLY A 6 -8.52 -12.41 20.39
C GLY A 6 -7.58 -11.57 21.23
N PHE A 7 -6.88 -12.24 22.14
CA PHE A 7 -5.90 -11.69 23.06
C PHE A 7 -6.44 -10.52 23.89
N ALA A 8 -7.71 -10.58 24.29
CA ALA A 8 -8.34 -9.57 25.12
C ALA A 8 -7.49 -9.29 26.38
N GLY A 9 -7.11 -8.02 26.58
CA GLY A 9 -6.26 -7.58 27.69
C GLY A 9 -4.75 -7.69 27.46
N ASN A 10 -4.28 -8.19 26.32
CA ASN A 10 -2.85 -8.21 25.95
C ASN A 10 -2.59 -7.35 24.70
N ALA A 11 -2.23 -6.08 24.93
CA ALA A 11 -1.99 -5.11 23.86
C ALA A 11 -0.88 -5.54 22.88
N GLU A 12 0.20 -6.13 23.38
CA GLU A 12 1.33 -6.59 22.56
C GLU A 12 0.89 -7.68 21.56
N LYS A 13 0.16 -8.68 22.04
CA LYS A 13 -0.33 -9.77 21.19
C LYS A 13 -1.37 -9.30 20.17
N ARG A 14 -2.24 -8.35 20.53
CA ARG A 14 -3.18 -7.72 19.56
C ARG A 14 -2.44 -6.98 18.47
N ARG A 15 -1.43 -6.18 18.82
CA ARG A 15 -0.59 -5.48 17.85
C ARG A 15 0.15 -6.45 16.93
N LEU A 16 0.66 -7.57 17.46
CA LEU A 16 1.29 -8.61 16.65
C LEU A 16 0.29 -9.26 15.68
N ALA A 17 -0.93 -9.56 16.13
CA ALA A 17 -1.99 -10.09 15.29
C ALA A 17 -2.38 -9.10 14.17
N ALA A 18 -2.51 -7.81 14.50
CA ALA A 18 -2.81 -6.74 13.55
C ALA A 18 -1.70 -6.59 12.50
N ASN A 19 -0.43 -6.58 12.93
CA ASN A 19 0.72 -6.59 12.00
C ASN A 19 0.65 -7.80 11.07
N ARG A 20 0.35 -8.99 11.61
CA ARG A 20 0.30 -10.23 10.84
C ARG A 20 -0.82 -10.21 9.79
N LEU A 21 -1.97 -9.60 10.09
CA LEU A 21 -3.04 -9.38 9.12
C LEU A 21 -2.56 -8.53 7.94
N VAL A 22 -1.90 -7.40 8.21
CA VAL A 22 -1.36 -6.54 7.15
C VAL A 22 -0.31 -7.27 6.31
N GLU A 23 0.57 -8.04 6.95
CA GLU A 23 1.56 -8.87 6.22
C GLU A 23 0.87 -9.87 5.28
N LEU A 24 -0.12 -10.62 5.77
CA LEU A 24 -0.79 -11.69 5.03
C LEU A 24 -1.73 -11.17 3.93
N LEU A 25 -2.46 -10.10 4.20
CA LEU A 25 -3.54 -9.61 3.32
C LEU A 25 -3.10 -8.48 2.39
N VAL A 26 -1.99 -7.81 2.68
CA VAL A 26 -1.51 -6.66 1.90
C VAL A 26 -0.08 -6.89 1.41
N ALA A 27 0.87 -7.09 2.32
CA ALA A 27 2.28 -7.10 1.95
C ALA A 27 2.65 -8.32 1.08
N ILE A 28 2.27 -9.53 1.49
CA ILE A 28 2.56 -10.74 0.71
C ILE A 28 1.93 -10.68 -0.69
N PRO A 29 0.63 -10.35 -0.86
CA PRO A 29 0.03 -10.21 -2.17
C PRO A 29 0.73 -9.20 -3.08
N LEU A 30 1.25 -8.11 -2.52
CA LEU A 30 1.95 -7.08 -3.29
C LEU A 30 3.38 -7.47 -3.68
N PHE A 31 4.11 -8.19 -2.81
CA PHE A 31 5.55 -8.35 -2.93
C PHE A 31 6.03 -9.79 -3.18
N THR A 32 5.16 -10.72 -3.55
CA THR A 32 5.59 -12.06 -4.02
C THR A 32 6.31 -12.01 -5.38
N SER A 33 7.19 -12.97 -5.66
CA SER A 33 7.86 -13.08 -6.96
C SER A 33 6.99 -13.70 -8.06
N GLN A 34 5.85 -14.29 -7.71
CA GLN A 34 4.91 -14.88 -8.65
C GLN A 34 4.41 -13.88 -9.69
N HIS A 35 4.20 -14.30 -10.94
CA HIS A 35 3.69 -13.40 -11.99
C HIS A 35 2.26 -12.90 -11.72
N HIS A 36 1.44 -13.73 -11.09
CA HIS A 36 0.05 -13.44 -10.72
C HIS A 36 -0.18 -13.86 -9.28
N THR A 37 -0.93 -13.05 -8.54
CA THR A 37 -1.16 -13.29 -7.12
C THR A 37 -2.61 -13.08 -6.76
N VAL A 38 -3.20 -14.09 -6.12
CA VAL A 38 -4.56 -14.02 -5.60
C VAL A 38 -4.55 -13.26 -4.28
N PHE A 39 -5.51 -12.37 -4.08
CA PHE A 39 -5.76 -11.71 -2.81
C PHE A 39 -7.23 -11.84 -2.40
N HIS A 40 -7.47 -11.79 -1.10
CA HIS A 40 -8.82 -11.78 -0.55
C HIS A 40 -9.40 -10.36 -0.68
N ALA A 41 -10.44 -10.22 -1.50
CA ALA A 41 -11.02 -8.93 -1.86
C ALA A 41 -12.02 -8.38 -0.81
N ASP A 42 -12.24 -9.09 0.31
CA ASP A 42 -13.17 -8.71 1.38
C ASP A 42 -12.79 -9.31 2.74
N PRO A 43 -11.65 -8.91 3.32
CA PRO A 43 -11.15 -9.49 4.57
C PRO A 43 -11.90 -8.94 5.81
N HIS A 44 -13.22 -9.08 5.84
CA HIS A 44 -14.02 -8.62 6.96
C HIS A 44 -13.77 -9.48 8.22
N ALA A 45 -14.03 -8.93 9.41
CA ALA A 45 -13.74 -9.60 10.69
C ALA A 45 -14.35 -11.02 10.81
N GLY A 46 -15.52 -11.25 10.19
CA GLY A 46 -16.17 -12.57 10.17
C GLY A 46 -15.38 -13.70 9.47
N ASN A 47 -14.39 -13.38 8.63
CA ASN A 47 -13.55 -14.35 7.91
C ASN A 47 -12.16 -14.52 8.53
N LEU A 48 -11.85 -13.75 9.57
CA LEU A 48 -10.52 -13.68 10.15
C LEU A 48 -10.53 -14.25 11.56
N TYR A 49 -9.83 -15.36 11.73
CA TYR A 49 -9.74 -16.06 13.00
C TYR A 49 -8.30 -16.14 13.47
N LEU A 50 -8.15 -16.18 14.78
CA LEU A 50 -6.89 -16.35 15.48
C LEU A 50 -7.00 -17.60 16.37
N ASP A 51 -5.99 -18.45 16.32
CA ASP A 51 -5.76 -19.47 17.33
C ASP A 51 -4.83 -18.89 18.40
N GLU A 52 -5.33 -18.69 19.61
CA GLU A 52 -4.54 -18.11 20.70
C GLU A 52 -3.45 -19.03 21.25
N ASN A 53 -3.59 -20.35 21.04
CA ASN A 53 -2.62 -21.33 21.53
C ASN A 53 -1.38 -21.35 20.64
N THR A 54 -1.58 -21.24 19.33
CA THR A 54 -0.50 -21.30 18.32
C THR A 54 -0.08 -19.91 17.83
N GLY A 55 -0.94 -18.90 17.95
CA GLY A 55 -0.76 -17.58 17.35
C GLY A 55 -1.04 -17.55 15.83
N GLU A 56 -1.58 -18.63 15.26
CA GLU A 56 -1.84 -18.74 13.82
C GLU A 56 -3.09 -17.98 13.39
N MET A 57 -2.99 -17.37 12.20
CA MET A 57 -4.09 -16.65 11.56
C MET A 57 -4.78 -17.56 10.55
N ILE A 58 -6.08 -17.67 10.66
CA ILE A 58 -6.92 -18.49 9.78
C ILE A 58 -7.84 -17.55 9.00
N ILE A 59 -7.76 -17.63 7.67
CA ILE A 59 -8.53 -16.82 6.74
C ILE A 59 -9.53 -17.73 6.03
N PHE A 60 -10.81 -17.51 6.31
CA PHE A 60 -11.92 -18.22 5.68
C PHE A 60 -12.48 -17.45 4.48
N ASP A 61 -13.38 -18.11 3.76
CA ASP A 61 -14.17 -17.56 2.65
C ASP A 61 -13.36 -16.90 1.53
N TRP A 62 -12.85 -17.76 0.65
CA TRP A 62 -12.15 -17.35 -0.57
C TRP A 62 -13.11 -17.17 -1.76
N ALA A 63 -14.42 -16.99 -1.52
CA ALA A 63 -15.38 -16.79 -2.60
C ALA A 63 -15.20 -15.43 -3.29
N LEU A 64 -14.82 -14.37 -2.54
CA LEU A 64 -14.48 -13.07 -3.11
C LEU A 64 -12.95 -12.87 -3.16
N THR A 65 -12.40 -13.23 -4.31
CA THR A 65 -10.97 -13.11 -4.61
C THR A 65 -10.76 -12.41 -5.94
N GLU A 66 -9.60 -11.79 -6.08
CA GLU A 66 -9.13 -11.21 -7.34
C GLU A 66 -7.66 -11.48 -7.54
N THR A 67 -7.18 -11.28 -8.77
CA THR A 67 -5.77 -11.51 -9.11
C THR A 67 -5.09 -10.20 -9.50
N LEU A 68 -3.95 -9.93 -8.87
CA LEU A 68 -3.05 -8.86 -9.27
C LEU A 68 -1.96 -9.42 -10.18
N SER A 69 -1.76 -8.78 -11.34
CA SER A 69 -0.60 -9.04 -12.19
C SER A 69 0.65 -8.37 -11.61
N PHE A 70 1.84 -8.82 -12.03
CA PHE A 70 3.10 -8.16 -11.71
C PHE A 70 3.08 -6.66 -12.03
N GLU A 71 2.56 -6.28 -13.21
CA GLU A 71 2.51 -4.88 -13.62
C GLU A 71 1.56 -4.05 -12.74
N GLN A 72 0.41 -4.61 -12.34
CA GLN A 72 -0.48 -3.93 -11.40
C GLN A 72 0.18 -3.72 -10.04
N ARG A 73 0.89 -4.72 -9.51
CA ARG A 73 1.63 -4.60 -8.24
C ARG A 73 2.76 -3.59 -8.34
N ARG A 74 3.45 -3.55 -9.48
CA ARG A 74 4.45 -2.52 -9.79
C ARG A 74 3.84 -1.12 -9.75
N GLN A 75 2.75 -0.89 -10.46
CA GLN A 75 2.09 0.42 -10.50
C GLN A 75 1.50 0.82 -9.14
N LEU A 76 0.94 -0.11 -8.38
CA LEU A 76 0.50 0.13 -7.00
C LEU A 76 1.67 0.58 -6.11
N PHE A 77 2.82 -0.10 -6.22
CA PHE A 77 3.99 0.26 -5.42
C PHE A 77 4.62 1.59 -5.85
N LEU A 78 4.70 1.86 -7.16
CA LEU A 78 5.12 3.16 -7.68
C LEU A 78 4.19 4.27 -7.23
N LEU A 79 2.87 4.03 -7.19
CA LEU A 79 1.90 4.99 -6.68
C LEU A 79 2.15 5.29 -5.20
N MET A 80 2.36 4.28 -4.35
CA MET A 80 2.70 4.47 -2.94
C MET A 80 3.97 5.31 -2.76
N LEU A 81 5.04 5.00 -3.51
CA LEU A 81 6.29 5.75 -3.45
C LEU A 81 6.16 7.17 -3.99
N ALA A 82 5.40 7.37 -5.06
CA ALA A 82 5.20 8.69 -5.65
C ALA A 82 4.36 9.60 -4.73
N VAL A 83 3.37 9.03 -4.02
CA VAL A 83 2.61 9.72 -2.97
C VAL A 83 3.54 10.13 -1.83
N LEU A 84 4.39 9.22 -1.35
CA LEU A 84 5.40 9.50 -0.32
C LEU A 84 6.35 10.64 -0.72
N LEU A 85 6.80 10.64 -1.97
CA LEU A 85 7.71 11.65 -2.53
C LEU A 85 7.00 12.91 -3.04
N ARG A 86 5.66 12.98 -2.91
CA ARG A 86 4.81 14.06 -3.42
C ARG A 86 5.12 14.41 -4.88
N ASP A 87 5.27 13.38 -5.70
CA ASP A 87 5.58 13.47 -7.11
C ASP A 87 4.30 13.34 -7.93
N GLU A 88 3.67 14.48 -8.21
CA GLU A 88 2.42 14.55 -8.97
C GLU A 88 2.50 13.84 -10.34
N GLN A 89 3.66 13.91 -11.01
CA GLN A 89 3.82 13.31 -12.33
C GLN A 89 3.87 11.79 -12.23
N ASN A 90 4.60 11.24 -11.26
CA ASN A 90 4.65 9.80 -11.06
C ASN A 90 3.37 9.23 -10.46
N ILE A 91 2.64 10.00 -9.64
CA ILE A 91 1.28 9.65 -9.21
C ILE A 91 0.37 9.53 -10.44
N TYR A 92 0.38 10.53 -11.32
CA TYR A 92 -0.39 10.49 -12.57
C TYR A 92 -0.03 9.27 -13.44
N ASN A 93 1.27 9.01 -13.64
CA ASN A 93 1.74 7.90 -14.46
C ASN A 93 1.28 6.54 -13.89
N ALA A 94 1.34 6.39 -12.57
CA ALA A 94 0.90 5.17 -11.91
C ALA A 94 -0.62 4.97 -12.00
N ILE A 95 -1.41 6.04 -11.81
CA ILE A 95 -2.86 6.00 -12.02
C ILE A 95 -3.19 5.63 -13.47
N ALA A 96 -2.47 6.18 -14.45
CA ALA A 96 -2.65 5.84 -15.85
C ALA A 96 -2.44 4.33 -16.09
N GLY A 97 -1.39 3.73 -15.50
CA GLY A 97 -1.13 2.30 -15.58
C GLY A 97 -2.13 1.41 -14.83
N LEU A 98 -2.88 1.96 -13.88
CA LEU A 98 -3.93 1.28 -13.12
C LEU A 98 -5.34 1.48 -13.70
N SER A 99 -5.47 2.37 -14.69
CA SER A 99 -6.71 2.73 -15.35
C SER A 99 -7.04 1.80 -16.52
N LYS A 100 -8.32 1.61 -16.79
CA LYS A 100 -8.83 1.05 -18.06
C LYS A 100 -8.90 2.13 -19.15
N ASP A 101 -8.98 3.40 -18.74
CA ASP A 101 -9.02 4.52 -19.66
C ASP A 101 -7.63 4.76 -20.27
N ASP A 102 -7.58 4.94 -21.59
CA ASP A 102 -6.38 5.40 -22.27
C ASP A 102 -6.22 6.91 -22.08
N LEU A 103 -5.54 7.30 -21.00
CA LEU A 103 -5.28 8.70 -20.66
C LEU A 103 -4.31 9.39 -21.64
N THR A 104 -3.72 8.67 -22.59
CA THR A 104 -2.89 9.29 -23.63
C THR A 104 -3.74 9.92 -24.73
N THR A 105 -4.92 9.34 -24.99
CA THR A 105 -5.86 9.78 -26.04
C THR A 105 -7.05 10.55 -25.46
N ASP A 106 -7.52 10.20 -24.27
CA ASP A 106 -8.59 10.94 -23.58
C ASP A 106 -7.99 12.10 -22.75
N HIS A 107 -7.74 13.23 -23.42
CA HIS A 107 -7.23 14.43 -22.78
C HIS A 107 -8.15 14.99 -21.69
N GLY A 108 -9.46 14.75 -21.78
CA GLY A 108 -10.43 15.19 -20.78
C GLY A 108 -10.22 14.46 -19.46
N LYS A 109 -10.18 13.13 -19.51
CA LYS A 109 -9.87 12.29 -18.33
C LYS A 109 -8.45 12.51 -17.82
N ALA A 110 -7.48 12.67 -18.70
CA ALA A 110 -6.12 13.00 -18.31
C ALA A 110 -6.05 14.29 -17.49
N GLN A 111 -6.81 15.32 -17.87
CA GLN A 111 -6.88 16.57 -17.12
C GLN A 111 -7.62 16.42 -15.78
N ILE A 112 -8.66 15.58 -15.72
CA ILE A 112 -9.34 15.22 -14.48
C ILE A 112 -8.34 14.59 -13.50
N VAL A 113 -7.60 13.55 -13.93
CA VAL A 113 -6.60 12.89 -13.08
C VAL A 113 -5.57 13.90 -12.57
N ARG A 114 -4.99 14.73 -13.45
CA ARG A 114 -4.00 15.74 -13.04
C ARG A 114 -4.56 16.70 -11.98
N ARG A 115 -5.80 17.15 -12.14
CA ARG A 115 -6.45 18.05 -11.18
C ARG A 115 -6.61 17.38 -9.81
N HIS A 116 -7.15 16.17 -9.78
CA HIS A 116 -7.35 15.43 -8.53
C HIS A 116 -6.02 15.11 -7.84
N VAL A 117 -4.98 14.75 -8.59
CA VAL A 117 -3.63 14.53 -8.05
C VAL A 117 -3.05 15.81 -7.42
N ALA A 118 -3.17 16.95 -8.11
CA ALA A 118 -2.71 18.24 -7.59
C ALA A 118 -3.52 18.71 -6.37
N GLU A 119 -4.83 18.42 -6.31
CA GLU A 119 -5.67 18.69 -5.13
C GLU A 119 -5.27 17.80 -3.95
N PHE A 120 -5.11 16.51 -4.19
CA PHE A 120 -4.69 15.53 -3.20
C PHE A 120 -3.34 15.94 -2.56
N ILE A 121 -2.31 16.22 -3.37
CA ILE A 121 -1.00 16.65 -2.85
C ILE A 121 -1.07 17.95 -2.04
N ARG A 122 -1.94 18.89 -2.43
CA ARG A 122 -2.15 20.14 -1.66
C ARG A 122 -2.83 19.90 -0.31
N GLN A 123 -3.67 18.87 -0.20
CA GLN A 123 -4.37 18.52 1.03
C GLN A 123 -3.52 17.68 1.99
N LEU A 124 -2.52 16.96 1.48
CA LEU A 124 -1.61 16.18 2.31
C LEU A 124 -0.86 17.07 3.31
N SER A 125 -1.02 16.78 4.60
CA SER A 125 -0.28 17.47 5.67
C SER A 125 1.22 17.43 5.40
N PRO A 126 1.94 18.57 5.37
CA PRO A 126 3.37 18.61 5.04
C PRO A 126 4.26 17.85 6.03
N PHE A 127 3.74 17.55 7.23
CA PHE A 127 4.48 16.91 8.32
C PHE A 127 4.12 15.42 8.51
N MET A 128 3.12 14.91 7.79
CA MET A 128 2.69 13.52 7.88
C MET A 128 3.11 12.76 6.62
N LEU A 129 3.52 11.51 6.82
CA LEU A 129 3.69 10.57 5.72
C LEU A 129 2.31 10.11 5.27
N ALA A 130 2.02 10.24 3.98
CA ALA A 130 0.80 9.70 3.41
C ALA A 130 0.91 8.16 3.39
N GLY A 131 -0.12 7.49 3.89
CA GLY A 131 -0.23 6.06 4.05
C GLY A 131 -1.18 5.41 3.06
N LEU A 132 -1.59 4.19 3.39
CA LEU A 132 -2.52 3.41 2.55
C LEU A 132 -3.95 3.99 2.56
N SER A 133 -4.33 4.70 3.60
CA SER A 133 -5.65 5.36 3.71
C SER A 133 -5.75 6.55 2.76
N GLU A 134 -4.74 7.44 2.70
CA GLU A 134 -4.70 8.54 1.73
C GLU A 134 -4.67 8.02 0.28
N PHE A 135 -3.92 6.96 0.04
CA PHE A 135 -3.93 6.24 -1.24
C PHE A 135 -5.34 5.76 -1.62
N SER A 136 -6.05 5.13 -0.67
CA SER A 136 -7.41 4.64 -0.90
C SER A 136 -8.39 5.78 -1.20
N SER A 137 -8.24 6.91 -0.50
CA SER A 137 -9.02 8.13 -0.75
C SER A 137 -8.79 8.70 -2.15
N LEU A 138 -7.54 8.81 -2.60
CA LEU A 138 -7.23 9.30 -3.94
C LEU A 138 -7.91 8.45 -5.03
N LEU A 139 -7.83 7.11 -4.91
CA LEU A 139 -8.51 6.23 -5.86
C LEU A 139 -10.03 6.39 -5.82
N ASN A 140 -10.60 6.64 -4.64
CA ASN A 140 -12.03 6.88 -4.48
C ASN A 140 -12.49 8.18 -5.16
N ASP A 141 -11.75 9.26 -4.99
CA ASP A 141 -12.05 10.55 -5.61
C ASP A 141 -12.02 10.47 -7.14
N LEU A 142 -11.04 9.75 -7.69
CA LEU A 142 -10.93 9.51 -9.13
C LEU A 142 -12.11 8.70 -9.68
N LEU A 143 -12.60 7.72 -8.93
CA LEU A 143 -13.78 6.94 -9.31
C LEU A 143 -15.04 7.80 -9.34
N PHE A 144 -15.24 8.66 -8.34
CA PHE A 144 -16.34 9.63 -8.35
C PHE A 144 -16.22 10.64 -9.49
N ALA A 145 -14.99 10.95 -9.91
CA ALA A 145 -14.72 11.80 -11.07
C ALA A 145 -14.88 11.07 -12.42
N GLY A 146 -15.28 9.80 -12.43
CA GLY A 146 -15.57 9.03 -13.64
C GLY A 146 -14.36 8.35 -14.29
N ILE A 147 -13.22 8.27 -13.59
CA ILE A 147 -12.06 7.50 -14.05
C ILE A 147 -12.31 6.01 -13.82
N GLN A 148 -12.14 5.20 -14.86
CA GLN A 148 -12.37 3.77 -14.80
C GLN A 148 -11.09 3.04 -14.39
N LEU A 149 -10.99 2.59 -13.14
CA LEU A 149 -9.87 1.76 -12.70
C LEU A 149 -10.05 0.29 -13.11
N ALA A 150 -8.94 -0.43 -13.25
CA ALA A 150 -8.96 -1.87 -13.49
C ALA A 150 -9.66 -2.62 -12.34
N THR A 151 -10.43 -3.68 -12.66
CA THR A 151 -11.24 -4.41 -11.66
C THR A 151 -10.42 -4.90 -10.46
N PRO A 152 -9.21 -5.48 -10.64
CA PRO A 152 -8.37 -5.86 -9.50
C PRO A 152 -8.02 -4.70 -8.57
N ILE A 153 -7.90 -3.48 -9.10
CA ILE A 153 -7.55 -2.28 -8.32
C ILE A 153 -8.75 -1.80 -7.49
N LEU A 154 -9.96 -1.87 -8.05
CA LEU A 154 -11.19 -1.60 -7.32
C LEU A 154 -11.36 -2.54 -6.13
N MET A 155 -11.13 -3.84 -6.36
CA MET A 155 -11.23 -4.87 -5.34
C MET A 155 -10.11 -4.77 -4.30
N PHE A 156 -8.89 -4.44 -4.72
CA PHE A 156 -7.78 -4.20 -3.81
C PHE A 156 -8.04 -3.01 -2.89
N ARG A 157 -8.54 -1.90 -3.44
CA ARG A 157 -8.98 -0.73 -2.66
C ARG A 157 -10.09 -1.10 -1.66
N LYS A 158 -11.10 -1.87 -2.07
CA LYS A 158 -12.16 -2.35 -1.17
C LYS A 158 -11.58 -3.20 -0.04
N ALA A 159 -10.64 -4.10 -0.35
CA ALA A 159 -9.97 -4.94 0.63
C ALA A 159 -9.21 -4.10 1.66
N LEU A 160 -8.46 -3.08 1.22
CA LEU A 160 -7.78 -2.14 2.11
C LEU A 160 -8.76 -1.40 3.03
N PHE A 161 -9.85 -0.84 2.49
CA PHE A 161 -10.86 -0.15 3.28
C PHE A 161 -11.53 -1.06 4.32
N THR A 162 -11.84 -2.29 3.95
CA THR A 162 -12.44 -3.27 4.86
C THR A 162 -11.47 -3.68 5.96
N LEU A 163 -10.21 -3.92 5.57
CA LEU A 163 -9.15 -4.26 6.51
C LEU A 163 -8.87 -3.12 7.49
N GLU A 164 -8.87 -1.87 7.02
CA GLU A 164 -8.71 -0.68 7.88
C GLU A 164 -9.74 -0.64 9.01
N GLY A 165 -11.00 -0.94 8.71
CA GLY A 165 -12.05 -1.07 9.72
C GLY A 165 -11.76 -2.18 10.75
N VAL A 166 -11.36 -3.36 10.29
CA VAL A 166 -11.02 -4.48 11.19
C VAL A 166 -9.80 -4.15 12.06
N LEU A 167 -8.78 -3.52 11.48
CA LEU A 167 -7.57 -3.14 12.21
C LEU A 167 -7.87 -2.05 13.24
N GLY A 168 -8.77 -1.11 12.93
CA GLY A 168 -9.25 -0.10 13.88
C GLY A 168 -9.91 -0.70 15.12
N ASP A 169 -10.60 -1.84 14.99
CA ASP A 169 -11.18 -2.57 16.12
C ASP A 169 -10.12 -3.31 16.96
N ILE A 170 -8.98 -3.69 16.36
CA ILE A 170 -7.92 -4.47 17.04
C ILE A 170 -6.86 -3.56 17.68
N GLU A 171 -6.32 -2.63 16.90
CA GLU A 171 -5.22 -1.72 17.25
C GLU A 171 -5.46 -0.35 16.56
N PRO A 172 -6.15 0.60 17.22
CA PRO A 172 -6.57 1.86 16.62
C PRO A 172 -5.43 2.74 16.09
N ASP A 173 -4.25 2.65 16.70
CA ASP A 173 -3.07 3.46 16.35
C ASP A 173 -2.17 2.79 15.29
N LEU A 174 -2.64 1.67 14.68
CA LEU A 174 -1.86 0.94 13.70
C LEU A 174 -1.76 1.70 12.36
N GLN A 175 -0.53 1.86 11.89
CA GLN A 175 -0.23 2.41 10.57
C GLN A 175 0.17 1.28 9.62
N MET A 176 -0.70 0.93 8.68
CA MET A 176 -0.45 -0.19 7.75
C MET A 176 0.81 0.03 6.90
N GLU A 177 1.07 1.27 6.46
CA GLU A 177 2.24 1.66 5.69
C GLU A 177 3.55 1.38 6.44
N LEU A 178 3.58 1.56 7.76
CA LEU A 178 4.76 1.22 8.57
C LEU A 178 4.96 -0.29 8.62
N VAL A 179 3.88 -1.08 8.77
CA VAL A 179 3.96 -2.54 8.78
C VAL A 179 4.46 -3.05 7.42
N VAL A 180 3.95 -2.50 6.32
CA VAL A 180 4.40 -2.83 4.96
C VAL A 180 5.88 -2.47 4.77
N ALA A 181 6.31 -1.28 5.21
CA ALA A 181 7.71 -0.86 5.14
C ALA A 181 8.62 -1.78 5.96
N GLN A 182 8.21 -2.13 7.19
CA GLN A 182 8.93 -3.07 8.05
C GLN A 182 9.03 -4.46 7.41
N PHE A 183 7.95 -4.95 6.80
CA PHE A 183 7.95 -6.21 6.06
C PHE A 183 8.97 -6.18 4.93
N ILE A 184 8.95 -5.15 4.09
CA ILE A 184 9.92 -4.99 2.97
C ILE A 184 11.36 -4.98 3.51
N LEU A 185 11.64 -4.20 4.56
CA LEU A 185 12.97 -4.12 5.16
C LEU A 185 13.42 -5.47 5.72
N LYS A 186 12.56 -6.15 6.47
CA LYS A 186 12.83 -7.47 7.04
C LYS A 186 13.16 -8.49 5.95
N GLN A 187 12.37 -8.55 4.87
CA GLN A 187 12.63 -9.49 3.78
C GLN A 187 13.89 -9.14 2.99
N ARG A 188 14.17 -7.85 2.79
CA ARG A 188 15.44 -7.42 2.18
C ARG A 188 16.64 -7.80 3.04
N MET A 189 16.56 -7.60 4.35
CA MET A 189 17.62 -8.03 5.28
C MET A 189 17.80 -9.55 5.27
N MET A 190 16.71 -10.32 5.32
CA MET A 190 16.79 -11.78 5.24
C MET A 190 17.38 -12.26 3.90
N SER A 191 17.03 -11.63 2.79
CA SER A 191 17.62 -11.96 1.49
C SER A 191 19.11 -11.64 1.39
N ILE A 192 19.60 -10.63 2.14
CA ILE A 192 21.01 -10.19 2.11
C ILE A 192 21.85 -10.97 3.12
N PHE A 193 21.32 -11.24 4.32
CA PHE A 193 22.05 -11.81 5.45
C PHE A 193 21.64 -13.24 5.80
N GLY A 194 20.49 -13.73 5.33
CA GLY A 194 19.83 -14.95 5.81
C GLY A 194 20.10 -16.21 4.99
N ASN A 195 21.23 -16.31 4.29
CA ASN A 195 21.57 -17.49 3.50
C ASN A 195 22.05 -18.71 4.35
N ASP A 196 21.93 -18.65 5.68
CA ASP A 196 22.53 -19.63 6.61
C ASP A 196 21.50 -20.55 7.33
N ASP A 197 20.18 -20.41 7.13
CA ASP A 197 19.18 -21.33 7.72
C ASP A 197 18.38 -22.10 6.64
N PRO A 198 18.73 -23.37 6.37
CA PRO A 198 18.06 -24.21 5.37
C PRO A 198 16.61 -24.62 5.75
N ASN A 199 16.16 -24.37 6.98
CA ASN A 199 14.78 -24.61 7.42
C ASN A 199 13.90 -23.36 7.42
N SER A 200 14.47 -22.18 7.19
CA SER A 200 13.65 -20.98 6.99
C SER A 200 12.94 -21.10 5.64
N LYS A 201 11.61 -21.27 5.65
CA LYS A 201 10.82 -21.07 4.43
C LYS A 201 10.90 -19.58 4.12
N ALA A 202 11.88 -19.19 3.30
CA ALA A 202 11.95 -17.85 2.76
C ALA A 202 10.58 -17.51 2.17
N VAL A 203 9.93 -16.48 2.69
CA VAL A 203 8.72 -15.95 2.06
C VAL A 203 9.14 -15.48 0.69
N ASP A 204 8.47 -16.00 -0.33
CA ASP A 204 8.72 -15.62 -1.71
C ASP A 204 8.56 -14.09 -1.85
N PHE A 205 9.66 -13.37 -2.10
CA PHE A 205 9.71 -11.91 -2.05
C PHE A 205 10.47 -11.33 -3.23
N ALA A 206 9.84 -10.39 -3.93
CA ALA A 206 10.45 -9.55 -4.95
C ALA A 206 9.84 -8.14 -4.90
N LEU A 207 10.69 -7.10 -4.94
CA LEU A 207 10.18 -5.76 -5.23
C LEU A 207 9.74 -5.73 -6.70
N PRO A 208 8.50 -5.34 -6.99
CA PRO A 208 8.00 -5.30 -8.36
C PRO A 208 8.50 -4.03 -9.07
N LEU A 209 9.81 -3.79 -9.06
CA LEU A 209 10.45 -2.63 -9.67
C LEU A 209 11.45 -3.08 -10.73
N SER A 210 11.43 -2.39 -11.86
CA SER A 210 12.42 -2.46 -12.92
C SER A 210 13.59 -1.51 -12.64
N LEU A 211 14.68 -1.64 -13.40
CA LEU A 211 15.83 -0.72 -13.30
C LEU A 211 15.43 0.75 -13.58
N LEU A 212 14.52 0.98 -14.52
CA LEU A 212 14.04 2.33 -14.87
C LEU A 212 13.26 2.99 -13.72
N ASP A 213 12.62 2.18 -12.89
CA ASP A 213 11.91 2.69 -11.72
C ASP A 213 12.87 3.25 -10.69
N PHE A 214 13.99 2.58 -10.46
CA PHE A 214 15.02 3.09 -9.54
C PHE A 214 15.58 4.44 -9.98
N ILE A 215 15.78 4.63 -11.30
CA ILE A 215 16.23 5.91 -11.85
C ILE A 215 15.16 6.98 -11.62
N THR A 216 13.91 6.67 -11.94
CA THR A 216 12.78 7.60 -11.79
C THR A 216 12.62 8.01 -10.34
N LEU A 217 12.63 7.05 -9.41
CA LEU A 217 12.53 7.29 -7.97
C LEU A 217 13.70 8.10 -7.42
N ASN A 218 14.91 7.91 -7.95
CA ASN A 218 16.07 8.70 -7.53
C ASN A 218 15.90 10.18 -7.91
N LEU A 219 15.40 10.46 -9.13
CA LEU A 219 15.09 11.82 -9.56
C LEU A 219 13.97 12.45 -8.71
N SER A 220 12.91 11.69 -8.43
CA SER A 220 11.83 12.12 -7.52
C SER A 220 12.34 12.46 -6.13
N LEU A 221 13.27 11.65 -5.59
CA LEU A 221 13.86 11.89 -4.28
C LEU A 221 14.71 13.16 -4.25
N GLN A 222 15.56 13.37 -5.26
CA GLN A 222 16.39 14.58 -5.35
C GLN A 222 15.53 15.86 -5.41
N THR A 223 14.49 15.85 -6.23
CA THR A 223 13.56 16.99 -6.35
C THR A 223 12.75 17.20 -5.08
N PHE A 224 12.36 16.13 -4.38
CA PHE A 224 11.68 16.22 -3.08
C PHE A 224 12.57 16.90 -2.03
N ILE A 225 13.82 16.48 -1.88
CA ILE A 225 14.77 17.08 -0.92
C ILE A 225 14.97 18.57 -1.19
N LEU A 226 15.11 18.96 -2.46
CA LEU A 226 15.22 20.37 -2.85
C LEU A 226 13.97 21.17 -2.49
N ARG A 227 12.77 20.62 -2.73
CA ARG A 227 11.50 21.28 -2.38
C ARG A 227 11.36 21.48 -0.87
N VAL A 228 11.69 20.47 -0.07
CA VAL A 228 11.67 20.57 1.41
C VAL A 228 12.72 21.57 1.89
N GLY A 229 13.94 21.54 1.36
CA GLY A 229 15.00 22.49 1.72
C GLY A 229 14.65 23.94 1.41
N MET A 230 13.96 24.21 0.29
CA MET A 230 13.48 25.57 -0.04
C MET A 230 12.36 26.03 0.91
N GLN A 231 11.49 25.13 1.36
CA GLN A 231 10.41 25.45 2.30
C GLN A 231 10.94 25.80 3.70
N THR A 232 11.95 25.08 4.19
CA THR A 232 12.57 25.37 5.50
C THR A 232 13.31 26.70 5.49
N VAL A 233 14.03 27.04 4.42
CA VAL A 233 14.68 28.36 4.26
C VAL A 233 13.66 29.49 4.25
N ARG A 234 12.51 29.31 3.57
CA ARG A 234 11.44 30.32 3.56
C ARG A 234 10.78 30.53 4.93
N CYS A 235 10.59 29.47 5.73
CA CYS A 235 10.06 29.61 7.09
C CYS A 235 11.07 30.25 8.05
N GLY A 236 12.37 29.96 7.91
CA GLY A 236 13.42 30.53 8.76
C GLY A 236 13.77 32.00 8.49
N GLN A 237 13.26 32.59 7.40
CA GLN A 237 13.41 34.03 7.11
C GLN A 237 12.23 34.88 7.60
N ILE A 238 11.19 34.26 8.19
CA ILE A 238 9.99 34.93 8.71
C ILE A 238 10.00 34.97 10.26
N SER A 239 11.03 34.41 10.89
CA SER A 239 11.24 34.42 12.35
C SER A 239 12.28 35.47 12.78
#